data_AF-A0A3C0KIA5-F1
#
_entry.id   AF-A0A3C0KIA5-F1
#
_cell.length_a   1.000
_cell.length_b   1.000
_cell.length_c   1.000
_cell.angle_alpha   90.00
_cell.angle_beta   90.00
_cell.angle_gamma   90.00
#
_symmetry.space_group_name_H-M   'P 1'
#
loop_
_entity.id
_entity.type
_entity.pdbx_description
1 polymer ?
#
loop_
_entity_poly.entity_id
_entity_poly.type
_entity_poly.pdbx_seq_one_letter_code
_entity_poly.pdbx_strand_id
1 'polypeptide(L)'
;MEDNMDRAAFSKLIPGVLRMSQIFSEHKKLQAGDQFMIDWVPGTGTVITVKGKPQGEPFKEPEFFNALMGIWLGNVPADWKLKDALLGKPA
;
A
#
# COMPACT_ATOMS: atom_id res chain seq x y z
N MET A 1 -7.56 -4.67 -1.90
CA MET A 1 -6.45 -5.60 -1.55
C MET A 1 -6.99 -7.02 -1.40
N GLU A 2 -7.99 -7.22 -0.54
CA GLU A 2 -8.64 -8.53 -0.32
C GLU A 2 -9.11 -9.17 -1.64
N ASP A 3 -9.73 -8.40 -2.54
CA ASP A 3 -10.19 -8.90 -3.84
C ASP A 3 -9.08 -9.39 -4.78
N ASN A 4 -7.81 -9.11 -4.47
CA ASN A 4 -6.65 -9.52 -5.26
C ASN A 4 -5.86 -10.66 -4.60
N MET A 5 -6.38 -11.27 -3.52
CA MET A 5 -5.65 -12.24 -2.72
C MET A 5 -6.47 -13.49 -2.41
N ASP A 6 -5.78 -14.63 -2.35
CA ASP A 6 -6.35 -15.82 -1.72
C ASP A 6 -6.54 -15.62 -0.21
N ARG A 7 -7.59 -16.22 0.37
CA ARG A 7 -7.92 -16.07 1.80
C ARG A 7 -6.79 -16.52 2.73
N ALA A 8 -6.06 -17.58 2.39
CA ALA A 8 -4.94 -18.06 3.20
C ALA A 8 -3.75 -17.08 3.15
N ALA A 9 -3.51 -16.45 2.00
CA ALA A 9 -2.50 -15.41 1.87
C ALA A 9 -2.91 -14.13 2.64
N PHE A 10 -4.17 -13.73 2.56
CA PHE A 10 -4.69 -12.56 3.27
C PHE A 10 -4.57 -12.68 4.80
N SER A 11 -4.83 -13.87 5.35
CA SER A 11 -4.73 -14.13 6.79
C SER A 11 -3.36 -13.79 7.38
N LYS A 12 -2.28 -14.00 6.61
CA LYS A 12 -0.91 -13.67 7.03
C LYS A 12 -0.64 -12.17 7.08
N LEU A 13 -1.44 -11.37 6.37
CA LEU A 13 -1.28 -9.91 6.29
C LEU A 13 -2.15 -9.15 7.28
N ILE A 14 -3.02 -9.82 8.04
CA ILE A 14 -3.91 -9.17 9.02
C ILE A 14 -3.15 -8.19 9.93
N PRO A 15 -1.99 -8.54 10.53
CA PRO A 15 -1.25 -7.60 11.36
C PRO A 15 -0.83 -6.33 10.59
N GLY A 16 -0.40 -6.49 9.34
CA GLY A 16 -0.04 -5.39 8.46
C GLY A 16 -1.22 -4.48 8.13
N VAL A 17 -2.36 -5.08 7.81
CA VAL A 17 -3.62 -4.37 7.50
C VAL A 17 -4.12 -3.58 8.71
N LEU A 18 -4.09 -4.17 9.91
CA LEU A 18 -4.50 -3.47 11.13
C LEU A 18 -3.63 -2.24 11.38
N ARG A 19 -2.32 -2.36 11.18
CA ARG A 19 -1.41 -1.23 11.31
C ARG A 19 -1.65 -0.15 10.26
N MET A 20 -1.93 -0.53 9.01
CA MET A 20 -2.37 0.44 7.99
C MET A 20 -3.64 1.17 8.38
N SER A 21 -4.63 0.43 8.88
CA SER A 21 -5.88 1.00 9.34
C SER A 21 -5.66 2.02 10.46
N GLN A 22 -4.70 1.76 11.35
CA GLN A 22 -4.31 2.71 12.38
C GLN A 22 -3.67 3.97 11.79
N ILE A 23 -2.70 3.84 10.87
CA ILE A 23 -2.07 4.99 10.19
C ILE A 23 -3.13 5.85 9.50
N PHE A 24 -4.06 5.24 8.76
CA PHE A 24 -5.15 5.98 8.12
C PHE A 24 -6.12 6.63 9.12
N SER A 25 -6.34 5.99 10.27
CA SER A 25 -7.20 6.55 11.34
C SER A 25 -6.54 7.73 12.06
N GLU A 26 -5.23 7.76 12.16
CA GLU A 26 -4.44 8.87 12.70
C GLU A 26 -4.39 10.04 11.68
N HIS A 27 -4.31 9.71 10.39
CA HIS A 27 -4.28 10.68 9.28
C HIS A 27 -5.59 10.74 8.49
N LYS A 28 -6.72 10.92 9.19
CA LYS A 28 -8.09 10.86 8.61
C LYS A 28 -8.32 11.74 7.38
N LYS A 29 -7.54 12.83 7.24
CA LYS A 29 -7.66 13.77 6.13
C LYS A 29 -6.28 14.15 5.61
N LEU A 30 -6.06 13.82 4.35
CA LEU A 30 -4.98 14.38 3.55
C LEU A 30 -5.50 15.63 2.84
N GLN A 31 -4.77 16.73 2.94
CA GLN A 31 -5.07 17.98 2.25
C GLN A 31 -4.32 18.02 0.91
N ALA A 32 -4.72 18.92 0.01
CA ALA A 32 -3.98 19.15 -1.22
C ALA A 32 -2.53 19.55 -0.89
N GLY A 33 -1.57 18.86 -1.49
CA GLY A 33 -0.14 19.04 -1.20
C GLY A 33 0.41 18.11 -0.11
N ASP A 34 -0.44 17.46 0.70
CA ASP A 34 0.01 16.38 1.57
C ASP A 34 0.43 15.18 0.71
N GLN A 35 1.52 14.54 1.11
CA GLN A 35 2.05 13.36 0.45
C GLN A 35 1.90 12.12 1.32
N PHE A 36 1.49 11.03 0.69
CA PHE A 36 1.45 9.68 1.25
C PHE A 36 2.34 8.81 0.38
N MET A 37 3.45 8.33 0.93
CA MET A 37 4.43 7.53 0.20
C MET A 37 4.52 6.13 0.80
N ILE A 38 4.67 5.14 -0.08
CA ILE A 38 4.87 3.73 0.25
C ILE A 38 6.10 3.28 -0.55
N ASP A 39 7.21 3.03 0.14
CA ASP A 39 8.48 2.72 -0.48
C ASP A 39 8.95 1.32 -0.08
N TRP A 40 9.40 0.52 -1.05
CA TRP A 40 10.13 -0.71 -0.77
C TRP A 40 11.64 -0.43 -0.73
N VAL A 41 12.23 -0.55 0.45
CA VAL A 41 13.66 -0.34 0.66
C VAL A 41 14.36 -1.69 0.82
N PRO A 42 15.27 -2.08 -0.11
CA PRO A 42 16.00 -3.34 -0.01
C PRO A 42 16.74 -3.48 1.33
N GLY A 43 16.59 -4.64 1.98
CA GLY A 43 17.18 -4.91 3.30
C GLY A 43 16.41 -4.33 4.49
N THR A 44 15.42 -3.46 4.26
CA THR A 44 14.65 -2.79 5.31
C THR A 44 13.17 -3.20 5.28
N GLY A 45 12.58 -3.25 4.08
CA GLY A 45 11.17 -3.56 3.86
C GLY A 45 10.34 -2.34 3.43
N THR A 46 9.03 -2.41 3.64
CA THR A 46 8.10 -1.34 3.28
C THR A 46 8.14 -0.21 4.30
N VAL A 47 8.45 1.00 3.85
CA VAL A 47 8.39 2.23 4.64
C VAL A 47 7.20 3.05 4.19
N ILE A 48 6.44 3.56 5.16
CA ILE A 48 5.29 4.41 4.90
C ILE A 48 5.55 5.79 5.45
N THR A 49 5.41 6.80 4.60
CA THR A 49 5.70 8.19 4.96
C THR A 49 4.46 9.02 4.70
N VAL A 50 4.02 9.74 5.73
CA VAL A 50 2.85 10.62 5.65
C VAL A 50 3.27 12.03 6.05
N LYS A 51 3.04 13.00 5.17
CA LYS A 51 3.46 14.41 5.37
C LYS A 51 4.95 14.53 5.72
N GLY A 52 5.78 13.76 5.01
CA GLY A 52 7.24 13.73 5.20
C GLY A 52 7.72 13.00 6.45
N LYS A 53 6.84 12.35 7.23
CA LYS A 53 7.20 11.60 8.43
C LYS A 53 6.99 10.09 8.27
N PRO A 54 8.01 9.26 8.50
CA PRO A 54 7.84 7.80 8.55
C PRO A 54 6.83 7.39 9.63
N GLN A 55 6.02 6.38 9.34
CA GLN A 55 4.93 5.91 10.18
C GLN A 55 5.28 4.55 10.79
N GLY A 56 5.85 4.58 12.01
CA GLY A 56 6.32 3.39 12.73
C GLY A 56 7.45 2.63 12.02
N GLU A 57 7.68 1.38 12.42
CA GLU A 57 8.75 0.52 11.89
C GLU A 57 8.50 0.01 10.45
N PRO A 58 9.52 -0.29 9.65
CA PRO A 58 9.30 -0.90 8.33
C PRO A 58 8.56 -2.25 8.41
N PHE A 59 7.69 -2.54 7.43
CA PHE A 59 7.11 -3.89 7.26
C PHE A 59 8.13 -4.77 6.55
N LYS A 60 8.64 -5.79 7.21
CA LYS A 60 9.75 -6.60 6.70
C LYS A 60 9.29 -7.57 5.62
N GLU A 61 8.03 -7.97 5.67
CA GLU A 61 7.42 -8.97 4.81
C GLU A 61 7.20 -8.42 3.39
N PRO A 62 7.88 -8.96 2.36
CA PRO A 62 7.66 -8.56 0.98
C PRO A 62 6.23 -8.79 0.50
N GLU A 63 5.55 -9.81 1.05
CA GLU A 63 4.17 -10.14 0.75
C GLU A 63 3.23 -8.98 1.06
N PHE A 64 3.52 -8.21 2.10
CA PHE A 64 2.73 -7.04 2.46
C PHE A 64 2.85 -5.93 1.42
N PHE A 65 4.07 -5.65 0.95
CA PHE A 65 4.30 -4.68 -0.12
C PHE A 65 3.57 -5.08 -1.41
N ASN A 66 3.73 -6.35 -1.80
CA ASN A 66 3.09 -6.90 -3.00
C ASN A 66 1.56 -6.81 -2.91
N ALA A 67 0.99 -7.08 -1.74
CA ALA A 67 -0.45 -6.96 -1.53
C ALA A 67 -0.94 -5.51 -1.62
N LEU A 68 -0.20 -4.55 -1.05
CA LEU A 68 -0.49 -3.13 -1.19
C LEU A 68 -0.45 -2.69 -2.65
N MET A 69 0.59 -3.08 -3.40
CA MET A 69 0.68 -2.81 -4.84
C MET A 69 -0.47 -3.44 -5.62
N GLY A 70 -0.97 -4.59 -5.18
CA GLY A 70 -2.16 -5.25 -5.74
C GLY A 70 -3.42 -4.38 -5.76
N ILE A 71 -3.52 -3.34 -4.92
CA ILE A 71 -4.64 -2.38 -4.95
C ILE A 71 -4.69 -1.63 -6.29
N TRP A 72 -3.54 -1.31 -6.87
CA TRP A 72 -3.46 -0.54 -8.13
C TRP A 72 -3.03 -1.38 -9.32
N LEU A 73 -2.16 -2.36 -9.11
CA LEU A 73 -1.57 -3.16 -10.20
C LEU A 73 -2.18 -4.56 -10.30
N GLY A 74 -2.98 -4.98 -9.33
CA GLY A 74 -3.65 -6.29 -9.30
C GLY A 74 -4.71 -6.46 -10.38
N ASN A 75 -5.29 -7.67 -10.46
CA ASN A 75 -6.33 -8.01 -11.44
C ASN A 75 -7.63 -7.22 -11.24
N VAL A 76 -7.92 -6.82 -10.00
CA VAL A 76 -9.07 -5.99 -9.63
C VAL A 76 -8.54 -4.67 -9.02
N PRO A 77 -8.05 -3.73 -9.84
CA PRO A 77 -7.51 -2.48 -9.34
C PRO A 77 -8.61 -1.55 -8.84
N ALA A 78 -8.29 -0.69 -7.88
CA ALA A 78 -9.18 0.36 -7.38
C ALA A 78 -9.56 1.37 -8.47
N ASP A 79 -8.65 1.62 -9.42
CA ASP A 79 -8.90 2.45 -10.60
C ASP A 79 -8.13 1.87 -11.80
N TRP A 80 -8.86 1.47 -12.83
CA TRP A 80 -8.31 0.85 -14.04
C TRP A 80 -7.51 1.82 -14.89
N LYS A 81 -7.90 3.10 -14.96
CA LYS A 81 -7.17 4.12 -15.72
C LYS A 81 -5.85 4.42 -15.04
N LEU A 82 -5.86 4.50 -13.71
CA LEU A 82 -4.64 4.66 -12.92
C LEU A 82 -3.69 3.47 -13.12
N LYS A 83 -4.21 2.24 -13.10
CA LYS A 83 -3.40 1.04 -13.41
C LYS A 83 -2.73 1.15 -14.79
N ASP A 84 -3.50 1.48 -15.82
CA ASP A 84 -2.99 1.59 -17.18
C ASP A 84 -1.93 2.69 -17.31
N ALA A 85 -2.15 3.84 -16.66
CA ALA A 85 -1.17 4.93 -16.60
C ALA A 85 0.11 4.51 -15.87
N LEU A 86 0.02 3.80 -14.74
CA LEU A 86 1.18 3.28 -14.00
C LEU A 86 1.97 2.25 -14.81
N LEU A 87 1.30 1.49 -15.68
CA LEU A 87 1.92 0.52 -16.59
C LEU A 87 2.41 1.15 -17.90
N GLY A 88 2.28 2.47 -18.07
CA GLY A 88 2.73 3.19 -19.26
C GLY A 88 1.94 2.87 -20.53
N LYS A 89 0.69 2.41 -20.40
CA LYS A 89 -0.16 2.16 -21.56
C LYS A 89 -0.63 3.49 -22.20
N PRO A 90 -0.85 3.51 -23.52
CA PRO A 90 -1.42 4.67 -24.19
C PRO A 90 -2.80 5.01 -23.60
N ALA A 91 -3.06 6.31 -23.46
CA ALA A 91 -4.30 6.87 -22.92
C ALA A 91 -5.50 6.70 -23.86
#